data_AF-A0A4R5UP40-F1
#
_entry.id   AF-A0A4R5UP40-F1
#
_cell.length_a   1.000
_cell.length_b   1.000
_cell.length_c   1.000
_cell.angle_alpha   90.00
_cell.angle_beta   90.00
_cell.angle_gamma   90.00
#
_symmetry.space_group_name_H-M   'P 1'
#
loop_
_entity.id
_entity.type
_entity.pdbx_description
1 polymer ?
#
loop_
_entity_poly.entity_id
_entity_poly.type
_entity_poly.pdbx_seq_one_letter_code
_entity_poly.pdbx_strand_id
1 'polypeptide(L)'
;MAEFARTGTGTDQKPRHEQHDVRDRLILALYAQLQAERQTREALEYVIRNGALAPEVLEAIAGDPIPVAITEDVAAVEKIIALDARRPTARHNKTKGAETT
;
A
#
# COMPACT_ATOMS: atom_id res chain seq x y z
N MET A 1 18.09 18.81 52.04
CA MET A 1 18.95 17.88 51.28
C MET A 1 18.06 16.70 50.91
N ALA A 2 17.21 16.79 49.87
CA ALA A 2 17.51 16.44 48.47
C ALA A 2 18.01 14.97 48.38
N GLU A 3 17.44 14.03 47.61
CA GLU A 3 16.84 14.15 46.29
C GLU A 3 16.15 12.82 45.91
N PHE A 4 15.06 12.92 45.14
CA PHE A 4 14.34 11.81 44.54
C PHE A 4 15.17 11.17 43.41
N ALA A 5 15.41 9.86 43.46
CA ALA A 5 15.88 9.11 42.29
C ALA A 5 14.78 8.16 41.79
N ARG A 6 13.80 8.76 41.11
CA ARG A 6 12.95 8.07 40.14
C ARG A 6 13.85 7.71 38.95
N THR A 7 14.38 6.50 38.87
CA THR A 7 14.95 5.99 37.61
C THR A 7 13.88 5.18 36.91
N GLY A 8 13.07 5.89 36.12
CA GLY A 8 12.31 5.25 35.06
C GLY A 8 13.30 4.67 34.05
N THR A 9 13.35 3.35 33.95
CA THR A 9 13.93 2.68 32.79
C THR A 9 12.89 2.68 31.66
N GLY A 10 12.57 3.89 31.20
CA GLY A 10 12.03 4.11 29.87
C GLY A 10 13.16 3.94 28.87
N THR A 11 13.65 2.73 28.68
CA THR A 11 14.60 2.42 27.61
C THR A 11 13.83 1.86 26.43
N ASP A 12 13.79 2.66 25.38
CA ASP A 12 13.54 2.26 24.00
C ASP A 12 12.15 1.68 23.70
N GLN A 13 11.11 2.51 23.87
CA GLN A 13 10.12 2.57 22.79
C GLN A 13 10.75 3.28 21.59
N LYS A 14 11.70 2.57 20.96
CA LYS A 14 12.10 2.89 19.59
C LYS A 14 10.81 2.85 18.79
N PRO A 15 10.36 3.95 18.17
CA PRO A 15 9.10 3.94 17.46
C PRO A 15 9.21 2.84 16.41
N ARG A 16 8.40 1.79 16.57
CA ARG A 16 8.10 0.82 15.52
C ARG A 16 7.28 1.56 14.47
N HIS A 17 7.89 2.54 13.82
CA HIS A 17 7.64 2.74 12.41
C HIS A 17 8.31 1.55 11.73
N GLU A 18 7.71 0.37 11.93
CA GLU A 18 7.86 -0.76 11.03
C GLU A 18 7.43 -0.19 9.68
N GLN A 19 8.44 0.25 8.93
CA GLN A 19 8.33 0.57 7.53
C GLN A 19 7.58 -0.60 6.92
N HIS A 20 6.29 -0.43 6.65
CA HIS A 20 5.53 -1.43 5.91
C HIS A 20 6.37 -1.77 4.68
N ASP A 21 6.60 -3.07 4.49
CA ASP A 21 7.47 -3.54 3.41
C ASP A 21 6.99 -2.93 2.10
N VAL A 22 7.90 -2.65 1.17
CA VAL A 22 7.53 -1.94 -0.07
C VAL A 22 6.42 -2.72 -0.79
N ARG A 23 6.50 -4.04 -0.74
CA ARG A 23 5.46 -4.97 -1.19
C ARG A 23 4.11 -4.80 -0.48
N ASP A 24 4.08 -4.74 0.83
CA ASP A 24 2.82 -4.59 1.59
C ASP A 24 2.15 -3.26 1.27
N ARG A 25 2.93 -2.19 1.12
CA ARG A 25 2.43 -0.89 0.68
C ARG A 25 1.87 -0.94 -0.74
N LEU A 26 2.53 -1.65 -1.65
CA LEU A 26 2.03 -1.86 -3.00
C LEU A 26 0.70 -2.64 -3.00
N ILE A 27 0.61 -3.72 -2.21
CA ILE A 27 -0.62 -4.52 -2.09
C ILE A 27 -1.78 -3.64 -1.57
N LEU A 28 -1.54 -2.84 -0.53
CA LEU A 28 -2.55 -1.92 0.01
C LEU A 28 -2.97 -0.85 -1.01
N ALA A 29 -2.01 -0.29 -1.76
CA ALA A 29 -2.30 0.70 -2.80
C ALA A 29 -3.17 0.10 -3.92
N LEU A 30 -2.80 -1.09 -4.42
CA LEU A 30 -3.56 -1.80 -5.45
C LEU A 30 -4.96 -2.19 -4.96
N TYR A 31 -5.08 -2.64 -3.71
CA TYR A 31 -6.37 -2.93 -3.10
C TYR A 31 -7.26 -1.67 -3.01
N ALA A 32 -6.70 -0.55 -2.55
CA ALA A 32 -7.42 0.71 -2.46
C ALA A 32 -7.90 1.19 -3.85
N GLN A 33 -7.05 1.07 -4.87
CA GLN A 33 -7.40 1.40 -6.25
C GLN A 33 -8.54 0.51 -6.76
N LEU A 34 -8.48 -0.80 -6.52
CA LEU A 34 -9.54 -1.73 -6.92
C LEU A 34 -10.86 -1.44 -6.21
N GLN A 35 -10.81 -1.07 -4.92
CA GLN A 35 -12.01 -0.67 -4.18
C GLN A 35 -12.62 0.62 -4.74
N ALA A 36 -11.80 1.63 -5.05
CA ALA A 36 -12.28 2.87 -5.66
C ALA A 36 -12.98 2.59 -7.00
N GLU A 37 -12.39 1.74 -7.84
CA GLU A 37 -12.96 1.34 -9.12
C GLU A 37 -14.33 0.67 -8.97
N ARG A 38 -14.47 -0.25 -8.00
CA ARG A 38 -15.76 -0.91 -7.69
C ARG A 38 -16.81 0.09 -7.22
N GLN A 39 -16.45 1.01 -6.34
CA GLN A 39 -17.36 2.05 -5.85
C GLN A 39 -17.83 2.95 -6.99
N THR A 40 -16.93 3.35 -7.90
CA THR A 40 -17.29 4.12 -9.09
C THR A 40 -18.25 3.33 -9.98
N ARG A 41 -17.99 2.04 -10.22
CA ARG A 41 -18.90 1.17 -11.00
C ARG A 41 -20.28 1.09 -10.35
N GLU A 42 -20.36 0.83 -9.05
CA GLU A 42 -21.64 0.75 -8.33
C GLU A 42 -22.42 2.06 -8.39
N ALA A 43 -21.74 3.20 -8.23
CA ALA A 43 -22.35 4.52 -8.36
C ALA A 43 -22.89 4.75 -9.79
N LEU A 44 -22.11 4.40 -10.82
CA LEU A 44 -22.51 4.48 -12.23
C LEU A 44 -23.72 3.59 -12.51
N GLU A 45 -23.71 2.34 -12.05
CA GLU A 45 -24.84 1.43 -12.21
C GLU A 45 -26.11 1.98 -11.54
N TYR A 46 -25.98 2.55 -10.35
CA TYR A 46 -27.10 3.16 -9.65
C TYR A 46 -27.69 4.33 -10.46
N VAL A 47 -26.87 5.27 -10.91
CA VAL A 47 -27.39 6.44 -11.66
C VAL A 47 -27.99 6.04 -13.01
N ILE A 48 -27.44 5.02 -13.67
CA ILE A 48 -28.01 4.46 -14.92
C ILE A 48 -29.38 3.84 -14.66
N ARG A 49 -29.52 2.99 -13.63
CA ARG A 49 -30.81 2.33 -13.31
C ARG A 49 -31.91 3.34 -12.93
N ASN A 50 -31.53 4.47 -12.35
CA ASN A 50 -32.46 5.53 -11.95
C ASN A 50 -32.67 6.61 -13.03
N GLY A 51 -32.07 6.46 -14.22
CA GLY A 51 -32.22 7.42 -15.32
C GLY A 51 -31.65 8.81 -15.01
N ALA A 52 -30.70 8.91 -14.08
CA ALA A 52 -30.13 10.18 -13.64
C ALA A 52 -29.00 10.70 -14.57
N LEU A 53 -28.66 9.96 -15.64
CA LEU A 53 -27.74 10.37 -16.69
C LEU A 53 -28.46 10.44 -18.03
N ALA A 54 -28.18 11.50 -18.79
CA ALA A 54 -28.65 11.65 -20.16
C ALA A 54 -27.88 10.72 -21.12
N PRO A 55 -28.50 10.21 -22.20
CA PRO A 55 -27.84 9.33 -23.17
C PRO A 55 -26.54 9.90 -23.74
N GLU A 56 -26.52 11.21 -24.02
CA GLU A 56 -25.36 11.91 -24.58
C GLU A 56 -24.17 11.90 -23.62
N VAL A 57 -24.43 11.88 -22.31
CA VAL A 57 -23.39 11.76 -21.29
C VAL A 57 -22.82 10.34 -21.25
N LEU A 58 -23.67 9.32 -21.42
CA LEU A 58 -23.22 7.93 -21.51
C LEU A 58 -22.38 7.69 -22.76
N GLU A 59 -22.77 8.28 -23.90
CA GLU A 59 -21.99 8.25 -25.15
C GLU A 59 -20.64 8.95 -24.99
N ALA A 60 -20.60 10.11 -24.32
CA ALA A 60 -19.36 10.80 -24.02
C ALA A 60 -18.42 9.97 -23.12
N ILE A 61 -18.96 9.31 -22.10
CA ILE A 61 -18.19 8.41 -21.22
C ILE A 61 -17.68 7.18 -22.00
N ALA A 62 -18.53 6.57 -22.85
CA ALA A 62 -18.15 5.40 -23.65
C ALA A 62 -17.11 5.73 -24.74
N GLY A 63 -17.11 6.97 -25.23
CA GLY A 63 -16.14 7.46 -26.21
C GLY A 63 -14.83 7.95 -25.60
N ASP A 64 -14.75 8.13 -24.28
CA ASP A 64 -13.51 8.52 -23.59
C ASP A 64 -12.49 7.36 -23.66
N PRO A 65 -11.30 7.56 -24.23
CA PRO A 65 -10.30 6.49 -24.30
C PRO A 65 -9.89 6.04 -22.91
N ILE A 66 -10.11 4.76 -22.61
CA ILE A 66 -9.57 4.13 -21.40
C ILE A 66 -8.04 4.10 -21.56
N PRO A 67 -7.27 4.69 -20.63
CA PRO A 67 -5.83 4.52 -20.63
C PRO A 67 -5.55 3.03 -20.48
N VAL A 68 -5.07 2.40 -21.55
CA VAL A 68 -4.49 1.05 -21.46
C VAL A 68 -3.36 1.18 -20.46
N ALA A 69 -3.32 0.30 -19.43
CA ALA A 69 -2.16 0.21 -18.55
C ALA A 69 -0.92 0.12 -19.45
N ILE A 70 -0.20 1.22 -19.52
CA ILE A 70 0.87 1.38 -20.49
C ILE A 70 1.99 0.46 -20.04
N THR A 71 2.77 -0.04 -20.99
CA THR A 71 3.82 -1.03 -20.71
C THR A 71 4.82 -0.50 -19.67
N GLU A 72 4.92 0.83 -19.59
CA GLU A 72 5.63 1.63 -18.60
C GLU A 72 5.12 1.44 -17.16
N ASP A 73 3.81 1.37 -16.93
CA ASP A 73 3.24 1.17 -15.58
C ASP A 73 3.57 -0.23 -15.05
N VAL A 74 3.46 -1.23 -15.93
CA VAL A 74 3.84 -2.62 -15.61
C VAL A 74 5.34 -2.70 -15.32
N ALA A 75 6.17 -2.08 -16.17
CA ALA A 75 7.61 -2.05 -15.97
C ALA A 75 8.02 -1.33 -14.67
N ALA A 76 7.31 -0.27 -14.28
CA ALA A 76 7.53 0.44 -13.02
C ALA A 76 7.25 -0.46 -11.81
N VAL A 77 6.13 -1.21 -11.85
CA VAL A 77 5.78 -2.19 -10.81
C VAL A 77 6.82 -3.33 -10.75
N GLU A 78 7.21 -3.89 -11.89
CA GLU A 78 8.22 -4.96 -11.96
C GLU A 78 9.57 -4.51 -11.38
N LYS A 79 9.99 -3.27 -11.65
CA LYS A 79 11.21 -2.69 -11.07
C LYS A 79 11.14 -2.61 -9.55
N ILE A 80 10.00 -2.21 -9.00
CA ILE A 80 9.80 -2.15 -7.53
C ILE A 80 9.92 -3.55 -6.93
N ILE A 81 9.29 -4.55 -7.53
CA ILE A 81 9.37 -5.95 -7.10
C ILE A 81 10.82 -6.46 -7.15
N ALA A 82 11.56 -6.15 -8.23
CA ALA A 82 12.95 -6.55 -8.37
C ALA A 82 13.90 -5.90 -7.35
N LEU A 83 13.63 -4.64 -6.96
CA LEU A 83 14.38 -3.95 -5.91
C LEU A 83 14.11 -4.56 -4.53
N ASP A 84 12.86 -4.95 -4.27
CA ASP A 84 12.45 -5.61 -3.03
C ASP A 84 13.12 -6.99 -2.88
N ALA A 85 13.13 -7.79 -3.95
CA ALA A 85 13.76 -9.11 -3.97
C ALA A 85 15.28 -9.09 -3.72
N ARG A 86 15.95 -7.97 -4.01
CA ARG A 86 17.41 -7.79 -3.80
C ARG A 86 17.76 -7.37 -2.39
N ARG A 87 16.80 -7.01 -1.53
CA ARG A 87 17.05 -6.62 -0.15
C ARG A 87 17.42 -7.88 0.65
N PRO A 88 18.68 -8.07 1.07
CA PRO A 88 19.05 -9.23 1.87
C PRO A 88 18.27 -9.15 3.19
N THR A 89 17.65 -10.25 3.58
CA THR A 89 16.96 -10.40 4.88
C THR A 89 17.98 -10.40 6.02
N ALA A 90 18.64 -9.25 6.26
CA ALA A 90 19.61 -9.04 7.34
C ALA A 90 18.98 -9.11 8.75
N ARG A 91 17.74 -9.59 8.87
CA ARG A 91 16.99 -9.73 10.12
C ARG A 91 16.84 -11.17 10.61
N HIS A 92 17.33 -12.19 9.90
CA HIS A 92 17.10 -13.60 10.29
C HIS A 92 18.26 -14.30 11.02
N ASN A 93 19.43 -13.67 11.22
CA ASN A 93 20.62 -14.36 11.79
C ASN A 93 21.03 -13.94 13.20
N LYS A 94 20.20 -13.21 13.97
CA LYS A 94 20.58 -12.76 15.33
C LYS A 94 20.12 -13.65 16.50
N THR A 95 19.62 -14.87 16.24
CA THR A 95 19.16 -15.79 17.30
C THR A 95 19.90 -17.12 17.38
N LYS A 96 20.93 -17.38 16.55
CA LYS A 96 21.71 -18.64 16.59
C LYS A 96 23.17 -18.44 17.06
N GLY A 97 23.39 -17.68 18.13
CA GLY A 97 24.75 -17.42 18.63
C GLY A 97 24.90 -17.29 20.14
N ALA A 98 23.91 -17.69 20.94
CA ALA A 98 23.96 -17.54 22.40
C ALA A 98 23.64 -18.85 23.13
N GLU A 99 24.18 -19.98 22.68
CA GLU A 99 24.20 -21.23 23.46
C GLU A 99 25.48 -22.02 23.15
N THR A 100 26.64 -21.50 23.56
CA THR A 100 27.78 -22.34 23.96
C THR A 100 28.76 -21.47 24.74
N THR A 101 28.77 -21.60 26.07
CA THR A 101 29.95 -21.77 26.96
C THR A 101 29.43 -21.91 28.38
#